data_AF-A0AAJ2SHF9-F1
#
_entry.id   AF-A0AAJ2SHF9-F1
#
_cell.length_a   1.000
_cell.length_b   1.000
_cell.length_c   1.000
_cell.angle_alpha   90.00
_cell.angle_beta   90.00
_cell.angle_gamma   90.00
#
_symmetry.space_group_name_H-M   'P 1'
#
loop_
_entity.id
_entity.type
_entity.pdbx_description
1 polymer ?
#
loop_
_entity_poly.entity_id
_entity_poly.type
_entity_poly.pdbx_seq_one_letter_code
_entity_poly.pdbx_strand_id
1 'polypeptide(L)'
;MTATSQGITGQCVHCQVTLMLKPWQLNAMAINETFTCHHCQKSLQLSGPAELKRLKALDSLTMLRASLRVMIASALLVALVMEWLGLLTGIEQLNVSLLALFIYFVAMRYARQRQHLKLVLQAARAHA
;
A
#
# COMPACT_ATOMS: atom_id res chain seq x y z
N MET A 1 -10.66 4.12 10.65
CA MET A 1 -10.42 4.05 9.20
C MET A 1 -10.11 2.61 8.84
N THR A 2 -11.07 1.88 8.27
CA THR A 2 -10.88 0.51 7.78
C THR A 2 -10.05 0.57 6.51
N ALA A 3 -8.81 0.11 6.57
CA ALA A 3 -7.98 -0.10 5.38
C ALA A 3 -8.62 -1.22 4.56
N THR A 4 -9.49 -0.85 3.62
CA THR A 4 -10.00 -1.75 2.59
C THR A 4 -8.80 -2.19 1.75
N SER A 5 -8.30 -3.39 2.02
CA SER A 5 -7.35 -4.11 1.17
C SER A 5 -8.05 -4.57 -0.12
N GLN A 6 -8.64 -3.63 -0.86
CA GLN A 6 -9.34 -3.89 -2.11
C GLN A 6 -8.29 -3.98 -3.22
N GLY A 7 -7.85 -5.20 -3.52
CA GLY A 7 -7.15 -5.47 -4.78
C GLY A 7 -6.04 -6.52 -4.73
N ILE A 8 -5.55 -6.90 -3.54
CA ILE A 8 -4.43 -7.83 -3.45
C ILE A 8 -4.97 -9.27 -3.43
N THR A 9 -4.73 -9.99 -4.53
CA THR A 9 -5.16 -11.38 -4.69
C THR A 9 -3.96 -12.32 -4.67
N GLY A 10 -4.13 -13.48 -4.04
CA GLY A 10 -3.10 -14.50 -3.89
C GLY A 10 -3.54 -15.80 -4.53
N GLN A 11 -2.74 -16.39 -5.39
CA GLN A 11 -3.07 -17.68 -5.99
C GLN A 11 -2.37 -18.81 -5.24
N CYS A 12 -3.13 -19.78 -4.73
CA CYS A 12 -2.57 -20.96 -4.09
C CYS A 12 -1.96 -21.91 -5.13
N VAL A 13 -0.67 -22.26 -5.01
CA VAL A 13 -0.03 -23.21 -5.95
C VAL A 13 -0.64 -24.63 -5.89
N HIS A 14 -1.23 -25.02 -4.76
CA HIS A 14 -1.76 -26.38 -4.60
C HIS A 14 -3.14 -26.57 -5.24
N CYS A 15 -4.08 -25.64 -5.00
CA CYS A 15 -5.44 -25.73 -5.55
C CYS A 15 -5.70 -24.77 -6.71
N GLN A 16 -4.72 -23.93 -7.07
CA GLN A 16 -4.82 -22.89 -8.11
C GLN A 16 -5.92 -21.84 -7.88
N VAL A 17 -6.63 -21.92 -6.75
CA VAL A 17 -7.67 -20.97 -6.37
C VAL A 17 -7.04 -19.61 -6.08
N THR A 18 -7.67 -18.56 -6.59
CA THR A 18 -7.32 -17.18 -6.27
C THR A 18 -8.09 -16.76 -5.01
N LEU A 19 -7.37 -16.41 -3.96
CA LEU A 19 -7.92 -15.91 -2.71
C LEU A 19 -7.73 -14.40 -2.63
N MET A 20 -8.75 -13.69 -2.14
CA MET A 20 -8.59 -12.30 -1.71
C MET A 20 -7.88 -12.26 -0.36
N LEU A 21 -6.69 -11.66 -0.32
CA LEU A 21 -5.93 -11.58 0.93
C LEU A 21 -6.52 -10.52 1.86
N LYS A 22 -6.70 -10.92 3.12
CA LYS A 22 -7.03 -10.00 4.21
C LYS A 22 -5.75 -9.29 4.71
N PRO A 23 -5.88 -8.13 5.36
CA PRO A 23 -4.74 -7.39 5.90
C PRO A 23 -3.87 -8.20 6.87
N TRP A 24 -4.49 -9.01 7.74
CA TRP A 24 -3.75 -9.86 8.66
C TRP A 24 -2.97 -10.98 7.96
N GLN A 25 -3.45 -11.49 6.81
CA GLN A 25 -2.75 -12.51 6.03
C GLN A 25 -1.52 -11.91 5.33
N LEU A 26 -1.64 -10.67 4.85
CA LEU A 26 -0.50 -9.91 4.32
C LEU A 26 0.54 -9.63 5.42
N ASN A 27 0.09 -9.32 6.63
CA ASN A 27 0.98 -9.13 7.77
C ASN A 27 1.71 -10.43 8.14
N ALA A 28 0.99 -11.55 8.22
CA ALA A 28 1.57 -12.88 8.46
C ALA A 28 2.67 -13.20 7.44
N MET A 29 2.42 -12.91 6.15
CA MET A 29 3.43 -13.05 5.09
C MET A 29 4.66 -12.17 5.29
N ALA A 30 4.48 -10.93 5.72
CA ALA A 30 5.58 -9.99 5.94
C ALA A 30 6.50 -10.44 7.09
N ILE A 31 5.93 -11.09 8.11
CA ILE A 31 6.66 -11.70 9.24
C ILE A 31 7.02 -13.18 9.01
N ASN A 32 6.84 -13.66 7.78
CA ASN A 32 7.17 -15.02 7.34
C ASN A 32 6.39 -16.14 8.05
N GLU A 33 5.25 -15.81 8.63
CA GLU A 33 4.33 -16.74 9.28
C GLU A 33 3.42 -17.43 8.26
N THR A 34 3.18 -18.72 8.46
CA THR A 34 2.35 -19.54 7.57
C THR A 34 0.87 -19.41 7.92
N PHE A 35 0.00 -19.42 6.93
CA PHE A 35 -1.46 -19.45 7.13
C PHE A 35 -2.07 -20.56 6.27
N THR A 36 -3.23 -21.08 6.66
CA THR A 36 -3.87 -22.19 5.96
C THR A 36 -4.79 -21.71 4.84
N CYS A 37 -4.79 -22.43 3.73
CA CYS A 37 -5.77 -22.22 2.67
C CYS A 37 -7.16 -22.69 3.13
N HIS A 38 -8.21 -21.87 3.00
CA HIS A 38 -9.56 -22.33 3.30
C HIS A 38 -10.04 -23.48 2.41
N HIS A 39 -9.48 -23.63 1.20
CA HIS A 39 -9.95 -24.59 0.21
C HIS A 39 -9.20 -25.93 0.25
N CYS A 40 -7.89 -25.92 0.51
CA CYS A 40 -7.07 -27.14 0.55
C CYS A 40 -6.48 -27.44 1.93
N GLN A 41 -6.73 -26.58 2.93
CA GLN A 41 -6.20 -26.65 4.30
C GLN A 41 -4.67 -26.75 4.45
N LYS A 42 -3.92 -26.67 3.36
CA LYS A 42 -2.45 -26.67 3.40
C LYS A 42 -1.91 -25.32 3.87
N SER A 43 -0.81 -25.36 4.61
CA SER A 43 -0.04 -24.19 5.00
C SER A 43 0.58 -23.54 3.75
N LEU A 44 0.34 -22.24 3.61
CA LEU A 44 0.84 -21.39 2.54
C LEU A 44 1.89 -20.44 3.10
N GLN A 45 2.94 -20.20 2.32
CA GLN A 45 4.00 -19.24 2.59
C GLN A 45 4.46 -18.60 1.28
N LEU A 46 4.98 -17.37 1.34
CA LEU A 46 5.68 -16.82 0.18
C LEU A 46 7.06 -17.47 0.06
N SER A 47 7.18 -18.49 -0.79
CA SER A 47 8.48 -19.17 -1.01
C SER A 47 9.41 -18.42 -1.99
N GLY A 48 8.95 -17.33 -2.62
CA GLY A 48 9.72 -16.58 -3.61
C GLY A 48 10.32 -15.28 -3.04
N PRO A 49 11.66 -15.10 -3.05
CA PRO A 49 12.28 -13.83 -2.61
C PRO A 49 11.87 -12.64 -3.50
N ALA A 50 11.49 -12.90 -4.75
CA ALA A 50 10.95 -11.87 -5.65
C ALA A 50 9.54 -11.39 -5.25
N GLU A 51 8.68 -12.30 -4.78
CA GLU A 51 7.32 -11.99 -4.35
C GLU A 51 7.33 -11.26 -2.99
N LEU A 52 8.25 -11.65 -2.08
CA LEU A 52 8.46 -10.94 -0.83
C LEU A 52 8.97 -9.50 -1.06
N LYS A 53 9.88 -9.31 -2.03
CA LYS A 53 10.32 -7.97 -2.45
C LYS A 53 9.16 -7.14 -3.01
N ARG A 54 8.25 -7.74 -3.78
CA ARG A 54 7.04 -7.06 -4.28
C ARG A 54 6.11 -6.66 -3.15
N LEU A 55 5.87 -7.53 -2.18
CA LEU A 55 5.05 -7.24 -0.99
C LEU A 55 5.68 -6.12 -0.15
N LYS A 56 7.00 -6.13 0.04
CA LYS A 56 7.73 -5.06 0.73
C LYS A 56 7.69 -3.73 -0.03
N ALA A 57 7.71 -3.77 -1.36
CA ALA A 57 7.52 -2.59 -2.19
C ALA A 57 6.09 -2.03 -2.11
N LEU A 58 5.08 -2.88 -1.88
CA LEU A 58 3.72 -2.44 -1.59
C LEU A 58 3.62 -1.75 -0.24
N ASP A 59 4.32 -2.26 0.78
CA ASP A 59 4.36 -1.67 2.12
C ASP A 59 5.11 -0.33 2.14
N SER A 60 6.21 -0.20 1.39
CA SER A 60 6.85 1.12 1.22
C SER A 60 5.95 2.11 0.49
N LEU A 61 5.07 1.64 -0.39
CA LEU A 61 4.07 2.45 -1.09
C LEU A 61 2.95 2.94 -0.16
N THR A 62 2.48 2.13 0.79
CA THR A 62 1.50 2.56 1.79
C THR A 62 2.12 3.61 2.72
N MET A 63 3.37 3.40 3.14
CA MET A 63 4.14 4.34 3.94
C MET A 63 4.36 5.66 3.17
N LEU A 64 4.71 5.60 1.88
CA LEU A 64 4.86 6.78 1.02
C LEU A 64 3.55 7.57 0.90
N ARG A 65 2.41 6.88 0.81
CA ARG A 65 1.08 7.51 0.74
C ARG A 65 0.68 8.16 2.07
N ALA A 66 1.18 7.66 3.19
CA ALA A 66 1.00 8.29 4.49
C ALA A 66 1.91 9.51 4.63
N SER A 67 3.20 9.39 4.31
CA SER A 67 4.16 10.50 4.40
C SER A 67 3.78 11.64 3.46
N LEU A 68 3.32 11.35 2.24
CA LEU A 68 2.87 12.38 1.32
C LEU A 68 1.65 13.15 1.85
N ARG A 69 0.72 12.47 2.53
CA ARG A 69 -0.42 13.14 3.16
C ARG A 69 0.03 14.10 4.26
N VAL A 70 0.98 13.68 5.08
CA VAL A 70 1.56 14.53 6.13
C VAL A 70 2.30 15.73 5.51
N MET A 71 3.10 15.50 4.46
CA MET A 71 3.82 16.55 3.74
C MET A 71 2.88 17.57 3.08
N ILE A 72 1.80 17.11 2.47
CA ILE A 72 0.79 17.99 1.86
C ILE A 72 0.08 18.80 2.94
N ALA A 73 -0.33 18.17 4.04
CA ALA A 73 -0.98 18.86 5.14
C ALA A 73 -0.05 19.91 5.78
N SER A 74 1.23 19.57 5.99
CA SER A 74 2.20 20.53 6.53
C SER A 74 2.49 21.67 5.56
N ALA A 75 2.65 21.39 4.27
CA ALA A 75 2.85 22.43 3.25
C ALA A 75 1.66 23.41 3.18
N LEU A 76 0.42 22.89 3.24
CA LEU A 76 -0.78 23.73 3.27
C LEU A 76 -0.86 24.58 4.54
N LEU A 77 -0.50 24.03 5.70
CA LEU A 77 -0.45 24.79 6.96
C LEU A 77 0.60 25.91 6.91
N VAL A 78 1.77 25.64 6.35
CA VAL A 78 2.83 26.66 6.18
C VAL A 78 2.39 27.75 5.21
N ALA A 79 1.77 27.39 4.09
CA ALA A 79 1.23 28.34 3.12
C ALA A 79 0.19 29.27 3.77
N LEU A 80 -0.74 28.69 4.54
CA LEU A 80 -1.77 29.44 5.27
C LEU A 80 -1.17 30.44 6.28
N VAL A 81 -0.12 30.03 7.01
CA VAL A 81 0.59 30.92 7.94
C VAL A 81 1.32 32.04 7.19
N MET A 82 1.93 31.75 6.04
CA MET A 82 2.61 32.77 5.23
C MET A 82 1.64 33.78 4.61
N GLU A 83 0.44 33.35 4.17
CA GLU A 83 -0.62 34.28 3.75
C GLU A 83 -1.07 35.17 4.92
N TRP A 84 -1.27 34.60 6.11
CA TRP A 84 -1.64 35.35 7.32
C TRP A 84 -0.61 36.42 7.70
N LEU A 85 0.67 36.16 7.47
CA LEU A 85 1.77 37.10 7.69
C LEU A 85 1.91 38.13 6.57
N GLY A 86 1.10 38.07 5.51
CA GLY A 86 1.16 38.96 4.35
C GLY A 86 2.35 38.71 3.43
N LEU A 87 3.02 37.56 3.57
CA LEU A 87 4.19 37.16 2.78
C LEU A 87 3.81 36.50 1.44
N LEU A 88 2.53 36.14 1.26
CA LEU A 88 1.97 35.55 0.05
C LEU A 88 0.66 36.25 -0.32
N THR A 89 0.44 36.45 -1.61
CA THR A 89 -0.87 36.89 -2.13
C THR A 89 -1.82 35.70 -2.28
N GLY A 90 -3.13 35.91 -2.17
CA GLY A 90 -4.11 34.82 -2.23
C GLY A 90 -4.06 33.99 -3.53
N ILE A 91 -3.55 34.56 -4.63
CA ILE A 91 -3.31 33.85 -5.90
C ILE A 91 -2.17 32.82 -5.75
N GLU A 92 -1.11 33.15 -5.02
CA GLU A 92 0.02 32.25 -4.78
C GLU A 92 -0.38 31.10 -3.84
N GLN A 93 -1.21 31.38 -2.82
CA GLN A 93 -1.77 30.32 -1.97
C GLN A 93 -2.66 29.36 -2.75
N LEU A 94 -3.47 29.86 -3.68
CA LEU A 94 -4.32 29.02 -4.52
C LEU A 94 -3.48 28.09 -5.41
N ASN A 95 -2.37 28.60 -5.97
CA ASN A 95 -1.43 27.81 -6.77
C ASN A 95 -0.73 26.72 -5.94
N VAL A 96 -0.27 27.03 -4.73
CA VAL A 96 0.34 26.05 -3.82
C VAL A 96 -0.67 24.96 -3.46
N SER A 97 -1.92 25.34 -3.19
CA SER A 97 -2.99 24.40 -2.87
C SER A 97 -3.32 23.48 -4.05
N LEU A 98 -3.39 24.03 -5.27
CA LEU A 98 -3.60 23.24 -6.48
C LEU A 98 -2.45 22.25 -6.72
N LEU A 99 -1.20 22.68 -6.55
CA LEU A 99 -0.03 21.83 -6.72
C LEU A 99 -0.03 20.67 -5.71
N ALA A 100 -0.37 20.97 -4.45
CA ALA A 100 -0.47 19.96 -3.40
C ALA A 100 -1.56 18.92 -3.70
N LEU A 101 -2.73 19.35 -4.18
CA LEU A 101 -3.79 18.46 -4.66
C LEU A 101 -3.34 17.63 -5.87
N PHE A 102 -2.65 18.23 -6.84
CA PHE A 102 -2.15 17.53 -8.01
C PHE A 102 -1.18 16.40 -7.61
N ILE A 103 -0.22 16.69 -6.74
CA ILE A 103 0.72 15.72 -6.19
C ILE A 103 -0.03 14.60 -5.46
N TYR A 104 -1.05 14.93 -4.66
CA TYR A 104 -1.90 13.95 -4.00
C TYR A 104 -2.58 13.00 -5.00
N PHE A 105 -3.21 13.55 -6.04
CA PHE A 105 -3.91 12.77 -7.05
C PHE A 105 -2.95 11.85 -7.81
N VAL A 106 -1.77 12.34 -8.21
CA VAL A 106 -0.74 11.54 -8.88
C VAL A 106 -0.30 10.37 -8.00
N ALA A 107 0.01 10.62 -6.73
CA ALA A 107 0.41 9.57 -5.82
C ALA A 107 -0.71 8.58 -5.50
N MET A 108 -1.95 9.05 -5.38
CA MET A 108 -3.13 8.19 -5.21
C MET A 108 -3.35 7.28 -6.42
N ARG A 109 -3.15 7.81 -7.64
CA ARG A 109 -3.27 7.05 -8.89
C ARG A 109 -2.14 6.03 -9.01
N TYR A 110 -0.90 6.44 -8.72
CA TYR A 110 0.27 5.57 -8.70
C TYR A 110 0.10 4.43 -7.68
N ALA A 111 -0.38 4.76 -6.48
CA ALA A 111 -0.70 3.78 -5.47
C ALA A 111 -1.75 2.80 -5.99
N ARG A 112 -2.92 3.28 -6.47
CA ARG A 112 -3.99 2.41 -7.01
C ARG A 112 -3.50 1.49 -8.12
N GLN A 113 -2.71 2.00 -9.08
CA GLN A 113 -2.13 1.17 -10.15
C GLN A 113 -1.23 0.05 -9.59
N ARG A 114 -0.49 0.33 -8.51
CA ARG A 114 0.35 -0.65 -7.82
C ARG A 114 -0.41 -1.60 -6.90
N GLN A 115 -1.69 -1.36 -6.55
CA GLN A 115 -2.46 -2.25 -5.67
C GLN A 115 -3.06 -3.46 -6.39
N HIS A 116 -3.10 -3.47 -7.73
CA HIS A 116 -3.59 -4.60 -8.54
C HIS A 116 -2.51 -5.67 -8.79
N LEU A 117 -1.73 -6.02 -7.76
CA LEU A 117 -0.74 -7.09 -7.87
C LEU A 117 -1.36 -8.44 -7.49
N LYS A 118 -1.23 -9.40 -8.41
CA LYS A 118 -1.44 -10.81 -8.12
C LYS A 118 -0.16 -11.38 -7.52
N LEU A 119 -0.23 -11.89 -6.29
CA LEU A 119 0.87 -12.61 -5.65
C LEU A 119 0.68 -14.11 -5.85
N VAL A 120 1.75 -14.83 -6.13
CA VAL A 120 1.70 -16.30 -6.20
C VAL A 120 2.10 -16.87 -4.84
N LEU A 121 1.18 -17.60 -4.20
CA LEU A 121 1.33 -18.19 -2.87
C LEU A 121 1.75 -19.64 -2.98
N GLN A 122 2.96 -19.97 -2.52
CA GLN A 122 3.48 -21.34 -2.54
C GLN A 122 3.16 -22.07 -1.23
N ALA A 123 3.16 -23.40 -1.25
CA ALA A 123 3.01 -24.15 0.00
C ALA A 123 4.24 -23.90 0.88
N ALA A 124 4.03 -23.70 2.19
CA ALA A 124 5.14 -23.64 3.13
C ALA A 124 5.95 -24.94 2.96
N ARG A 125 7.25 -24.83 2.69
CA ARG A 125 8.11 -26.01 2.77
C ARG A 125 8.04 -26.42 4.23
N ALA A 126 7.43 -27.58 4.49
CA ALA A 126 7.54 -28.22 5.79
C ALA A 126 9.03 -28.39 6.03
N HIS A 127 9.60 -27.54 6.89
CA HIS A 127 10.94 -27.75 7.40
C HIS A 127 10.84 -28.98 8.28
N ALA A 128 11.33 -30.10 7.74
CA ALA A 128 11.68 -31.30 8.50
C ALA A 128 12.88 -30.98 9.41
#